data_AF-A0A357QQ80-F1
#
_entry.id   AF-A0A357QQ80-F1
#
_cell.length_a   1.000
_cell.length_b   1.000
_cell.length_c   1.000
_cell.angle_alpha   90.00
_cell.angle_beta   90.00
_cell.angle_gamma   90.00
#
_symmetry.space_group_name_H-M   'P 1'
#
loop_
_entity.id
_entity.type
_entity.pdbx_description
1 polymer ?
#
loop_
_entity_poly.entity_id
_entity_poly.type
_entity_poly.pdbx_seq_one_letter_code
_entity_poly.pdbx_strand_id
1 'polypeptide(L)' 'MKPKNKDTRYYIDLDLKNMRIIKWDYDQRQGLAQTLSDPFHQRIFITKGQYNKIAGEGSESNK' A
#
# COMPACT_ATOMS: atom_id res chain seq x y z
N MET A 1 -11.01 0.52 11.43
CA MET A 1 -10.24 -0.15 10.34
C MET A 1 -11.10 -0.20 9.10
N LYS A 2 -10.53 -0.01 7.90
CA LYS A 2 -11.27 -0.19 6.63
C LYS A 2 -11.63 -1.69 6.48
N PRO A 3 -12.81 -2.05 5.95
CA PRO A 3 -13.17 -3.46 5.72
C PRO A 3 -12.18 -4.12 4.76
N LYS A 4 -11.66 -5.30 5.14
CA LYS A 4 -10.73 -6.10 4.33
C LYS A 4 -11.47 -7.33 3.76
N ASN A 5 -11.62 -7.38 2.43
CA ASN A 5 -12.23 -8.50 1.68
C ASN A 5 -11.35 -8.89 0.46
N LYS A 6 -11.87 -9.75 -0.43
CA LYS A 6 -11.17 -10.19 -1.68
C LYS A 6 -10.80 -9.07 -2.66
N ASP A 7 -11.50 -7.94 -2.59
CA ASP A 7 -11.31 -6.78 -3.47
C ASP A 7 -10.34 -5.75 -2.87
N THR A 8 -9.82 -6.02 -1.68
CA THR A 8 -8.75 -5.20 -1.07
C THR A 8 -7.48 -5.27 -1.91
N ARG A 9 -6.85 -4.12 -2.12
CA ARG A 9 -5.55 -3.95 -2.76
C ARG A 9 -4.62 -3.24 -1.79
N TYR A 10 -3.49 -3.86 -1.53
CA TYR A 10 -2.42 -3.30 -0.72
C TYR A 10 -1.38 -2.69 -1.66
N TYR A 11 -0.80 -1.57 -1.29
CA TYR A 11 0.11 -0.86 -2.16
C TYR A 11 1.13 -0.02 -1.42
N ILE A 12 2.20 0.33 -2.16
CA ILE A 12 3.21 1.32 -1.78
C ILE A 12 3.22 2.37 -2.87
N ASP A 13 3.20 3.63 -2.46
CA ASP A 13 3.32 4.79 -3.31
C ASP A 13 4.75 5.33 -3.20
N LEU A 14 5.41 5.51 -4.34
CA LEU A 14 6.79 5.94 -4.48
C LEU A 14 6.89 7.27 -5.20
N ASP A 15 7.81 8.11 -4.76
CA ASP A 15 8.32 9.27 -5.50
C ASP A 15 9.61 8.85 -6.20
N LEU A 16 9.54 8.68 -7.52
CA LEU A 16 10.68 8.30 -8.35
C LEU A 16 11.67 9.44 -8.56
N LYS A 17 11.25 10.70 -8.43
CA LYS A 17 12.14 11.86 -8.61
C LYS A 17 13.13 11.97 -7.46
N ASN A 18 12.65 11.77 -6.24
CA ASN A 18 13.47 11.89 -5.03
C ASN A 18 13.93 10.52 -4.46
N MET A 19 13.50 9.41 -5.08
CA MET A 19 13.75 8.04 -4.62
C MET A 19 13.25 7.80 -3.18
N ARG A 20 12.01 8.20 -2.89
CA ARG A 20 11.41 8.10 -1.55
C ARG A 20 10.10 7.33 -1.56
N ILE A 21 9.78 6.67 -0.45
CA ILE A 21 8.45 6.14 -0.19
C ILE A 21 7.56 7.28 0.27
N ILE A 22 6.42 7.47 -0.39
CA ILE A 22 5.41 8.45 -0.01
C ILE A 22 4.52 7.86 1.09
N LYS A 23 3.98 6.66 0.86
CA LYS A 23 3.14 5.93 1.82
C LYS A 23 2.98 4.45 1.46
N TRP A 24 2.48 3.67 2.40
CA TRP A 24 1.88 2.35 2.17
C TRP A 24 0.48 2.34 2.79
N ASP A 25 -0.49 1.78 2.08
CA ASP A 25 -1.89 1.70 2.55
C ASP A 25 -2.60 0.56 1.81
N TYR A 26 -3.88 0.40 2.10
CA TYR A 26 -4.79 -0.51 1.43
C TYR A 26 -6.15 0.14 1.18
N ASP A 27 -6.79 -0.24 0.08
CA ASP A 27 -8.15 0.19 -0.23
C ASP A 27 -8.91 -0.87 -1.04
N GLN A 28 -10.21 -0.68 -1.18
CA GLN A 28 -11.05 -1.46 -2.10
C GLN A 28 -10.71 -1.09 -3.54
N ARG A 29 -10.64 -2.09 -4.42
CA ARG A 29 -10.34 -1.91 -5.85
C ARG A 29 -11.17 -0.80 -6.52
N GLN A 30 -12.43 -0.65 -6.12
CA GLN A 30 -13.39 0.31 -6.67
C GLN A 30 -13.11 1.75 -6.23
N GLY A 31 -12.56 1.95 -5.03
CA GLY A 31 -12.22 3.28 -4.49
C GLY A 31 -10.81 3.73 -4.85
N LEU A 32 -10.01 2.85 -5.46
CA LEU A 32 -8.61 3.12 -5.73
C LEU A 32 -8.44 3.86 -7.06
N ALA A 33 -7.85 5.05 -7.01
CA ALA A 33 -7.44 5.77 -8.21
C ALA A 33 -6.50 4.90 -9.05
N GLN A 34 -6.85 4.71 -10.33
CA GLN A 34 -6.07 3.91 -11.28
C GLN A 34 -4.89 4.68 -11.86
N THR A 35 -5.01 6.01 -11.90
CA THR A 35 -3.96 6.92 -12.33
C THR A 35 -3.61 7.86 -11.18
N LEU A 36 -2.32 8.14 -11.05
CA LEU A 36 -1.80 9.15 -10.13
C LEU A 36 -1.56 10.42 -10.94
N SER A 37 -1.82 11.58 -10.32
CA SER A 37 -1.73 12.87 -11.00
C SER A 37 -0.30 13.32 -11.27
N ASP A 38 0.66 12.84 -10.49
CA ASP A 38 2.09 13.16 -10.65
C ASP A 38 2.78 12.06 -11.49
N PRO A 39 3.44 12.40 -12.61
CA PRO A 39 4.14 11.42 -13.45
C PRO A 39 5.34 10.73 -12.78
N PHE A 40 5.88 11.30 -11.69
CA PHE A 40 6.93 10.66 -10.89
C PHE A 40 6.38 9.89 -9.69
N HIS A 41 5.07 9.93 -9.47
CA HIS A 41 4.41 9.17 -8.43
C HIS A 41 3.97 7.82 -9.00
N GLN A 42 4.62 6.75 -8.54
CA GLN A 42 4.30 5.40 -8.96
C GLN A 42 3.68 4.60 -7.81
N ARG A 43 2.60 3.86 -8.12
CA ARG A 43 2.03 2.86 -7.20
C ARG A 43 2.52 1.48 -7.56
N ILE A 44 2.96 0.72 -6.55
CA ILE A 44 3.27 -0.70 -6.64
C ILE A 44 2.28 -1.47 -5.80
N PHE A 45 1.56 -2.40 -6.42
CA PHE A 45 0.69 -3.33 -5.69
C PHE A 45 1.49 -4.45 -5.05
N ILE A 46 1.14 -4.76 -3.82
CA ILE A 46 1.79 -5.79 -3.02
C ILE A 46 0.74 -6.75 -2.45
N THR A 47 1.19 -7.93 -2.04
CA THR A 47 0.36 -8.91 -1.34
C THR A 47 0.09 -8.47 0.10
N LYS A 48 -0.98 -9.02 0.71
CA LYS A 48 -1.27 -8.84 2.14
C LYS A 48 -0.08 -9.21 3.03
N GLY A 49 0.61 -10.31 2.72
CA GLY A 49 1.77 -10.76 3.48
C GLY A 49 2.94 -9.77 3.41
N GLN A 50 3.21 -9.20 2.24
CA GLN A 50 4.21 -8.13 2.09
C GLN A 50 3.81 -6.87 2.84
N TYR A 51 2.54 -6.47 2.76
CA TYR A 51 2.03 -5.31 3.51
C TYR A 51 2.20 -5.49 5.01
N ASN A 52 1.81 -6.65 5.56
CA ASN A 52 1.93 -6.92 6.99
C ASN A 52 3.38 -6.84 7.48
N LYS A 53 4.36 -7.27 6.67
CA LYS A 53 5.78 -7.13 6.98
C LYS A 53 6.22 -5.66 7.05
N ILE A 54 5.74 -4.83 6.13
CA ILE A 54 6.07 -3.40 6.06
C ILE A 54 5.39 -2.63 7.21
N ALA A 55 4.12 -2.90 7.45
CA ALA A 55 3.32 -2.22 8.46
C ALA A 55 3.67 -2.63 9.90
N GLY A 56 4.57 -3.61 10.10
CA GLY A 56 4.88 -4.15 11.43
C GLY A 56 3.74 -4.98 12.04
N GLU A 57 2.66 -5.25 11.29
CA GLU A 57 1.51 -6.06 11.73
C GLU A 57 1.88 -7.56 11.95
N GLY A 58 3.13 -7.95 11.70
CA GLY A 58 3.67 -9.28 11.99
C GLY A 58 4.75 -9.34 13.09
N SER A 59 5.09 -8.20 13.72
CA SER A 59 6.23 -8.10 14.64
C SER A 59 5.85 -8.00 16.13
N GLU A 60 4.57 -7.82 16.46
CA GLU A 60 4.10 -7.76 17.85
C GLU A 60 2.94 -8.73 18.06
N SER A 61 3.30 -9.99 18.31
CA SER A 61 2.45 -11.03 18.90
C SER A 61 3.34 -11.93 19.73
N ASN A 62 4.09 -11.34 20.67
CA ASN A 62 4.77 -12.01 21.77
C ASN A 62 5.29 -10.91 22.72
N LYS A 63 4.41 -10.43 23.60
CA LYS A 63 4.76 -9.85 24.90
C LYS A 63 3.56 -9.96 25.82
#